data_AF-W2GX39-F1
#
_entry.id   AF-W2GX39-F1
#
_cell.length_a   1.000
_cell.length_b   1.000
_cell.length_c   1.000
_cell.angle_alpha   90.00
_cell.angle_beta   90.00
_cell.angle_gamma   90.00
#
_symmetry.space_group_name_H-M   'P 1'
#
loop_
_entity.id
_entity.type
_entity.pdbx_description
1 polymer ?
#
loop_
_entity_poly.entity_id
_entity_poly.type
_entity_poly.pdbx_seq_one_letter_code
_entity_poly.pdbx_strand_id
1 'polypeptide(L)'
;MAPKIRHPAPAFTADAVVDGEFKTVSLSDYKGKYVVLFFYPMDFTFVCPTEIIAFSEKAAEFRKLGCEVLGCSVDSKFSHLAWINTPRKKGGL
;
A
#
# COMPACT_ATOMS: atom_id res chain seq x y z
N MET A 1 -20.52 -6.06 -4.53
CA MET A 1 -20.25 -6.08 -5.98
C MET A 1 -18.81 -6.56 -6.15
N ALA A 2 -18.53 -7.58 -6.97
CA ALA A 2 -17.18 -8.12 -7.12
C ALA A 2 -16.32 -7.25 -8.08
N PRO A 3 -14.98 -7.20 -7.90
CA PRO A 3 -14.10 -6.50 -8.83
C PRO A 3 -14.17 -7.11 -10.23
N LYS A 4 -14.29 -6.26 -11.26
CA LYS A 4 -14.40 -6.67 -12.67
C LYS A 4 -13.50 -5.81 -13.55
N ILE A 5 -12.78 -6.45 -14.47
CA ILE A 5 -11.92 -5.77 -15.45
C ILE A 5 -12.80 -4.88 -16.36
N ARG A 6 -12.28 -3.73 -16.78
CA ARG A 6 -12.96 -2.69 -17.61
C ARG A 6 -14.19 -2.04 -16.97
N HIS A 7 -14.36 -2.20 -15.66
CA HIS A 7 -15.38 -1.50 -14.88
C HIS A 7 -14.69 -0.55 -13.89
N PRO A 8 -15.40 0.47 -13.37
CA PRO A 8 -14.87 1.27 -12.28
C PRO A 8 -14.44 0.39 -11.10
N ALA A 9 -13.26 0.65 -10.57
CA ALA A 9 -12.79 -0.03 -9.37
C ALA A 9 -13.73 0.29 -8.19
N PRO A 10 -14.00 -0.68 -7.28
CA PRO A 10 -14.80 -0.43 -6.10
C PRO A 10 -14.22 0.72 -5.27
N ALA A 11 -15.07 1.66 -4.87
CA ALA A 11 -14.66 2.73 -3.98
C ALA A 11 -14.26 2.18 -2.61
N PHE A 12 -13.22 2.76 -2.03
CA PHE A 12 -12.82 2.52 -0.66
C PHE A 12 -12.41 3.83 0.00
N THR A 13 -12.57 3.87 1.32
CA THR A 13 -11.96 4.84 2.22
C THR A 13 -11.42 4.06 3.41
N ALA A 14 -10.15 4.26 3.76
CA ALA A 14 -9.48 3.52 4.82
C ALA A 14 -8.42 4.38 5.50
N ASP A 15 -8.03 4.00 6.71
CA ASP A 15 -6.86 4.57 7.36
C ASP A 15 -5.58 3.89 6.82
N ALA A 16 -4.58 4.70 6.53
CA ALA A 16 -3.28 4.26 6.03
C ALA A 16 -2.15 4.93 6.81
N VAL A 17 -0.94 4.36 6.70
CA VAL A 17 0.29 4.99 7.15
C VAL A 17 0.98 5.59 5.93
N VAL A 18 1.16 6.91 5.92
CA VAL A 18 1.79 7.64 4.82
C VAL A 18 2.87 8.54 5.40
N ASP A 19 4.11 8.33 5.00
CA ASP A 19 5.28 9.06 5.50
C ASP A 19 5.41 9.02 7.04
N GLY A 20 5.02 7.88 7.65
CA GLY A 20 5.08 7.66 9.10
C GLY A 20 3.89 8.21 9.89
N GLU A 21 2.90 8.81 9.24
CA GLU A 21 1.71 9.39 9.87
C GLU A 21 0.43 8.65 9.50
N PHE A 22 -0.56 8.66 10.39
CA PHE A 22 -1.89 8.15 10.07
C PHE A 22 -2.67 9.15 9.21
N LYS A 23 -3.14 8.71 8.05
CA LYS A 23 -3.98 9.49 7.15
C LYS A 23 -5.16 8.65 6.69
N THR A 24 -6.32 9.28 6.53
CA THR A 24 -7.46 8.66 5.85
C THR A 24 -7.27 8.86 4.35
N VAL A 25 -7.32 7.77 3.59
CA VAL A 25 -7.15 7.75 2.14
C VAL A 25 -8.37 7.14 1.48
N SER A 26 -8.74 7.66 0.32
CA SER A 26 -9.83 7.18 -0.51
C SER A 26 -9.35 6.93 -1.94
N LEU A 27 -10.00 6.01 -2.65
CA LEU A 27 -9.68 5.79 -4.06
C LEU A 27 -9.84 7.07 -4.90
N SER A 28 -10.80 7.94 -4.54
CA SER A 28 -11.04 9.21 -5.21
C SER A 28 -9.87 10.20 -5.14
N ASP A 29 -9.03 10.12 -4.11
CA ASP A 29 -7.86 11.01 -3.94
C ASP A 29 -6.82 10.82 -5.05
N TYR A 30 -6.88 9.69 -5.76
CA TYR A 30 -5.96 9.32 -6.82
C TYR A 30 -6.54 9.52 -8.23
N LYS A 31 -7.68 10.20 -8.36
CA LYS A 31 -8.31 10.46 -9.66
C LYS A 31 -7.36 11.22 -10.59
N GLY A 32 -7.24 10.75 -11.83
CA GLY A 32 -6.32 11.33 -12.82
C GLY A 32 -4.91 10.75 -12.77
N LYS A 33 -4.61 9.86 -11.82
CA LYS A 33 -3.39 9.05 -11.77
C LYS A 33 -3.71 7.58 -12.04
N TYR A 34 -2.70 6.82 -12.48
CA TYR A 34 -2.75 5.37 -12.36
C TYR A 34 -2.60 4.95 -10.90
N VAL A 35 -3.20 3.83 -10.53
CA VAL A 35 -3.11 3.26 -9.18
C VAL A 35 -2.77 1.78 -9.28
N VAL A 36 -1.67 1.39 -8.67
CA VAL A 36 -1.38 0.00 -8.33
C VAL A 36 -1.85 -0.23 -6.91
N LEU A 37 -2.99 -0.90 -6.75
CA LEU A 37 -3.45 -1.40 -5.45
C LEU A 37 -3.14 -2.89 -5.39
N PHE A 38 -2.26 -3.28 -4.47
CA PHE A 38 -1.92 -4.68 -4.24
C PHE A 38 -2.25 -5.10 -2.82
N PHE A 39 -2.64 -6.36 -2.68
CA PHE A 39 -3.01 -6.94 -1.40
C PHE A 39 -1.94 -7.94 -0.98
N TYR A 40 -1.54 -7.89 0.28
CA TYR A 40 -0.66 -8.89 0.89
C TYR A 40 -1.34 -9.52 2.12
N PRO A 41 -1.03 -10.77 2.47
CA PRO A 41 -1.76 -11.51 3.49
C PRO A 41 -1.74 -10.89 4.89
N MET A 42 -0.56 -10.55 5.41
CA MET A 42 -0.37 -10.17 6.82
C MET A 42 1.00 -9.51 7.07
N ASP A 43 1.03 -8.50 7.93
CA ASP A 43 2.24 -7.89 8.48
C ASP A 43 3.12 -8.92 9.23
N PHE A 44 4.42 -8.64 9.36
CA PHE A 44 5.38 -9.47 10.13
C PHE A 44 5.49 -10.94 9.69
N THR A 45 5.24 -11.23 8.40
CA THR A 45 5.44 -12.56 7.81
C THR A 45 6.65 -12.60 6.87
N PHE A 46 7.11 -13.81 6.50
CA PHE A 46 8.44 -14.00 5.89
C PHE A 46 8.53 -13.78 4.37
N VAL A 47 7.40 -13.81 3.64
CA VAL A 47 7.39 -13.66 2.17
C VAL A 47 7.03 -12.22 1.75
N CYS A 48 6.11 -11.59 2.49
CA CYS A 48 5.55 -10.28 2.20
C CYS A 48 6.53 -9.08 2.17
N PRO A 49 7.61 -8.98 2.97
CA PRO A 49 8.41 -7.76 2.96
C PRO A 49 9.16 -7.58 1.64
N THR A 50 9.48 -8.66 0.93
CA THR A 50 10.23 -8.55 -0.34
C THR A 50 9.46 -7.81 -1.43
N GLU A 51 8.17 -8.09 -1.57
CA GLU A 51 7.29 -7.43 -2.55
C GLU A 51 7.07 -5.96 -2.19
N ILE A 52 6.76 -5.67 -0.92
CA ILE A 52 6.53 -4.31 -0.42
C ILE A 52 7.80 -3.46 -0.55
N ILE A 53 8.96 -4.00 -0.19
CA ILE A 53 10.25 -3.31 -0.32
C ILE A 53 10.56 -3.03 -1.79
N ALA A 54 10.36 -3.99 -2.69
CA ALA A 54 10.60 -3.81 -4.11
C ALA A 54 9.72 -2.70 -4.71
N PHE A 55 8.43 -2.65 -4.36
CA PHE A 55 7.56 -1.55 -4.76
C PHE A 55 7.99 -0.21 -4.15
N SER A 56 8.41 -0.19 -2.88
CA SER A 56 8.87 1.02 -2.19
C SER A 56 10.12 1.61 -2.84
N GLU A 57 11.11 0.79 -3.16
CA GLU A 57 12.33 1.21 -3.85
C GLU A 57 12.06 1.75 -5.27
N LYS A 58 10.98 1.28 -5.90
CA LYS A 58 10.55 1.70 -7.23
C LYS A 58 9.45 2.76 -7.22
N ALA A 59 8.96 3.19 -6.07
CA ALA A 59 7.83 4.12 -5.96
C ALA A 59 8.07 5.44 -6.72
N ALA A 60 9.31 5.94 -6.72
CA ALA A 60 9.68 7.13 -7.47
C ALA A 60 9.55 6.94 -9.00
N GLU A 61 9.81 5.75 -9.51
CA GLU A 61 9.64 5.42 -10.94
C GLU A 61 8.15 5.37 -11.31
N PHE A 62 7.31 4.76 -10.46
CA PHE A 62 5.85 4.80 -10.64
C PHE A 62 5.32 6.23 -10.67
N ARG A 63 5.74 7.08 -9.71
CA ARG A 63 5.30 8.49 -9.64
C ARG A 63 5.69 9.28 -10.89
N LYS A 64 6.86 9.04 -11.48
CA LYS A 64 7.28 9.65 -12.76
C LYS A 64 6.36 9.29 -13.93
N LEU A 65 5.72 8.13 -13.87
CA LEU A 65 4.74 7.66 -14.85
C LEU A 65 3.30 8.10 -14.51
N GLY A 66 3.12 8.96 -13.51
CA GLY A 66 1.79 9.38 -13.05
C GLY A 66 1.03 8.27 -12.34
N CYS A 67 1.74 7.35 -11.66
CA CYS A 67 1.17 6.22 -10.94
C CYS A 67 1.49 6.30 -9.44
N GLU A 68 0.51 6.00 -8.59
CA GLU A 68 0.74 5.74 -7.17
C GLU A 68 0.63 4.25 -6.87
N VAL A 69 1.30 3.82 -5.79
CA VAL A 69 1.31 2.43 -5.33
C VAL A 69 0.75 2.37 -3.92
N LEU A 70 -0.23 1.49 -3.69
CA LEU A 70 -0.93 1.29 -2.44
C LEU A 70 -0.82 -0.19 -2.04
N GLY A 71 -0.25 -0.45 -0.86
CA GLY A 71 -0.24 -1.78 -0.25
C GLY A 71 -1.37 -1.90 0.78
N CYS A 72 -2.08 -3.03 0.77
CA CYS A 72 -3.20 -3.28 1.67
C CYS A 72 -3.15 -4.69 2.26
N SER A 73 -3.36 -4.81 3.57
CA SER A 73 -3.70 -6.07 4.23
C SER A 73 -4.92 -5.87 5.14
N VAL A 74 -5.26 -6.89 5.92
CA VAL A 74 -6.32 -6.85 6.92
C VAL A 74 -5.85 -6.36 8.29
N ASP A 75 -4.56 -6.01 8.41
CA ASP A 75 -3.97 -5.58 9.67
C ASP A 75 -4.37 -4.15 10.05
N SER A 76 -4.17 -3.79 11.32
CA SER A 76 -4.46 -2.43 11.80
C SER A 76 -3.41 -1.43 11.32
N LYS A 77 -3.79 -0.15 11.18
CA LYS A 77 -2.84 0.95 10.94
C LYS A 77 -1.70 1.02 11.94
N PHE A 78 -1.93 0.60 13.19
CA PHE A 78 -0.89 0.54 14.23
C PHE A 78 0.14 -0.56 13.94
N SER A 79 -0.32 -1.71 13.44
CA SER A 79 0.57 -2.80 12.99
C SER A 79 1.44 -2.33 11.82
N HIS A 80 0.85 -1.68 10.83
CA HIS A 80 1.59 -1.11 9.70
C HIS A 80 2.69 -0.14 10.15
N LEU A 81 2.35 0.78 11.06
CA LEU A 81 3.33 1.75 11.58
C LEU A 81 4.46 1.05 12.36
N ALA A 82 4.12 0.06 13.18
CA ALA A 82 5.13 -0.73 13.90
C ALA A 82 6.04 -1.50 12.94
N TRP A 83 5.49 -2.05 11.86
CA TRP A 83 6.25 -2.81 10.87
C TRP A 83 7.17 -1.92 10.03
N ILE A 84 6.70 -0.74 9.64
CA ILE A 84 7.50 0.31 8.99
C ILE A 84 8.67 0.74 9.89
N ASN A 85 8.45 0.86 11.19
CA ASN A 85 9.49 1.24 12.15
C ASN A 85 10.43 0.08 12.54
N THR A 86 10.14 -1.14 12.09
CA THR A 86 11.00 -2.30 12.34
C THR A 86 12.12 -2.32 11.30
N PRO A 87 13.40 -2.44 11.68
CA PRO A 87 14.48 -2.50 10.70
C PRO A 87 14.36 -3.72 9.79
N ARG A 88 14.64 -3.57 8.48
CA ARG A 88 14.67 -4.68 7.50
C ARG A 88 15.48 -5.89 7.93
N LYS A 89 16.62 -5.70 8.61
CA LYS A 89 17.45 -6.78 9.16
C LYS A 89 16.75 -7.64 10.22
N LYS A 90 15.64 -7.15 10.78
CA LYS A 90 14.78 -7.82 11.74
C LYS A 90 13.41 -8.21 11.13
N GLY A 91 13.27 -8.19 9.81
CA GLY A 91 12.04 -8.55 9.10
C GLY A 91 11.01 -7.42 8.97
N GLY A 92 11.42 -6.15 9.15
CA GLY A 92 10.58 -4.98 8.87
C GLY A 92 10.74 -4.41 7.47
N LEU A 93 10.19 -3.21 7.23
CA LEU A 93 10.13 -2.54 5.92
C LEU A 93 11.22 -1.47 5.70
#